data_AF-A0A6A4Z6H9-F1
#
_entry.id   AF-A0A6A4Z6H9-F1
#
_cell.length_a   1.000
_cell.length_b   1.000
_cell.length_c   1.000
_cell.angle_alpha   90.00
_cell.angle_beta   90.00
_cell.angle_gamma   90.00
#
_symmetry.space_group_name_H-M   'P 1'
#
loop_
_entity.id
_entity.type
_entity.pdbx_description
1 polymer ?
#
loop_
_entity_poly.entity_id
_entity_poly.type
_entity_poly.pdbx_seq_one_letter_code
_entity_poly.pdbx_strand_id
1 'polypeptide(L)'
;MPEAMYSLGVAKNAEYATTKFRYTYSSLTTPLQTVEYDFISNKTAILKETPVPHYDRSLYHSERVEATASDGTAIPMSVIYRKDKKKAEGQPQALHLYGYGSYEAPIGAWVWILS
;
A
#
# COMPACT_ATOMS: atom_id res chain seq x y z
N MET A 1 9.44 -8.70 -0.42
CA MET A 1 8.17 -8.07 -0.03
C MET A 1 7.08 -8.67 -0.91
N PRO A 2 5.88 -9.00 -0.38
CA PRO A 2 4.96 -9.89 -1.09
C PRO A 2 4.06 -9.22 -2.15
N GLU A 3 3.80 -7.91 -2.10
CA GLU A 3 2.87 -7.23 -3.00
C GLU A 3 3.59 -6.31 -4.01
N ALA A 4 3.00 -6.07 -5.19
CA ALA A 4 3.60 -5.28 -6.26
C ALA A 4 3.56 -3.75 -6.03
N MET A 5 2.63 -3.28 -5.20
CA MET A 5 2.49 -1.87 -4.82
C MET A 5 2.39 -1.76 -3.31
N TYR A 6 3.31 -1.04 -2.70
CA TYR A 6 3.36 -0.85 -1.26
C TYR A 6 4.03 0.47 -0.92
N SER A 7 3.95 0.85 0.34
CA SER A 7 4.67 1.98 0.92
C SER A 7 5.51 1.51 2.09
N LEU A 8 6.74 2.02 2.11
CA LEU A 8 7.66 1.83 3.22
C LEU A 8 7.88 3.17 3.91
N GLY A 9 7.95 3.15 5.23
CA GLY A 9 8.36 4.29 6.02
C GLY A 9 9.40 3.88 7.06
N VAL A 10 10.17 4.84 7.56
CA VAL A 10 11.08 4.59 8.68
C VAL A 10 10.26 4.55 9.97
N ALA A 11 10.40 3.48 10.75
CA ALA A 11 9.79 3.40 12.08
C ALA A 11 10.76 3.94 13.15
N LYS A 12 10.38 3.87 14.43
CA LYS A 12 11.25 4.30 15.53
C LYS A 12 12.47 3.38 15.66
N ASN A 13 13.65 3.96 15.52
CA ASN A 13 14.96 3.33 15.72
C ASN A 13 15.78 4.21 16.67
N ALA A 14 15.71 3.92 17.97
CA ALA A 14 16.36 4.76 19.00
C ALA A 14 17.79 4.32 19.33
N GLU A 15 18.10 3.04 19.16
CA GLU A 15 19.42 2.47 19.46
C GLU A 15 20.33 2.60 18.24
N TYR A 16 21.48 3.24 18.39
CA TYR A 16 22.48 3.37 17.33
C TYR A 16 23.27 2.07 17.12
N ALA A 17 23.73 1.44 18.21
CA ALA A 17 24.52 0.22 18.17
C ALA A 17 23.59 -1.02 18.13
N THR A 18 22.94 -1.25 17.00
CA THR A 18 22.00 -2.36 16.78
C THR A 18 22.21 -3.00 15.41
N THR A 19 21.92 -4.28 15.31
CA THR A 19 21.86 -5.01 14.03
C THR A 19 20.45 -5.07 13.46
N LYS A 20 19.49 -4.40 14.12
CA LYS A 20 18.07 -4.45 13.80
C LYS A 20 17.57 -3.09 13.36
N PHE A 21 16.83 -3.07 12.25
CA PHE A 21 16.19 -1.87 11.73
C PHE A 21 14.68 -2.08 11.62
N ARG A 22 13.91 -1.11 12.10
CA ARG A 22 12.46 -1.12 12.02
C ARG A 22 11.96 -0.17 10.95
N TYR A 23 11.05 -0.68 10.13
CA TYR A 23 10.34 0.09 9.11
C TYR A 23 8.85 -0.20 9.19
N THR A 24 8.04 0.70 8.64
CA THR A 24 6.62 0.46 8.43
C THR A 24 6.39 -0.07 7.03
N TYR A 25 5.45 -1.00 6.89
CA TYR A 25 4.97 -1.53 5.61
C TYR A 25 3.46 -1.37 5.56
N SER A 26 2.95 -0.88 4.44
CA SER A 26 1.53 -0.91 4.12
C SER A 26 1.35 -1.07 2.62
N SER A 27 0.18 -1.54 2.21
CA SER A 27 -0.26 -1.48 0.82
C SER A 27 -1.72 -1.06 0.79
N LEU A 28 -2.32 -1.03 -0.40
CA LEU A 28 -3.76 -0.83 -0.53
C LEU A 28 -4.55 -2.00 0.10
N THR A 29 -3.98 -3.19 0.20
CA THR A 29 -4.64 -4.40 0.73
C THR A 29 -4.07 -4.88 2.07
N THR A 30 -2.93 -4.34 2.50
CA THR A 30 -2.30 -4.72 3.75
C THR A 30 -2.35 -3.56 4.75
N PRO A 31 -3.01 -3.73 5.91
CA PRO A 31 -2.96 -2.77 7.00
C PRO A 31 -1.53 -2.44 7.42
N LEU A 32 -1.35 -1.28 8.05
CA LEU A 32 -0.03 -0.83 8.49
C LEU A 32 0.62 -1.85 9.43
N GLN A 33 1.81 -2.29 9.06
CA GLN A 33 2.66 -3.17 9.84
C GLN A 33 3.91 -2.42 10.30
N THR A 34 4.36 -2.71 11.52
CA THR A 34 5.74 -2.45 11.96
C THR A 34 6.54 -3.72 11.77
N VAL A 35 7.59 -3.65 10.96
CA VAL A 35 8.46 -4.78 10.61
C VAL A 35 9.87 -4.51 11.12
N GLU A 36 10.50 -5.53 11.69
CA GLU A 36 11.91 -5.52 12.08
C GLU A 36 12.70 -6.35 11.07
N TYR A 37 13.79 -5.76 10.55
CA TYR A 37 14.78 -6.43 9.73
C TYR A 37 16.06 -6.63 10.55
N ASP A 38 16.60 -7.84 10.54
CA ASP A 38 17.88 -8.17 11.16
C ASP A 38 18.96 -8.28 10.07
N PHE A 39 19.98 -7.42 10.13
CA PHE A 39 21.06 -7.35 9.15
C PHE A 39 22.05 -8.52 9.23
N ILE A 40 22.10 -9.27 10.32
CA ILE A 40 22.98 -10.44 10.46
C ILE A 40 22.34 -11.65 9.78
N SER A 41 21.06 -11.89 10.05
CA SER A 41 20.34 -13.05 9.54
C SER A 41 19.62 -12.80 8.21
N ASN A 42 19.50 -11.54 7.78
CA ASN A 42 18.70 -11.11 6.63
C ASN A 42 17.23 -11.54 6.70
N LYS A 43 16.68 -11.60 7.92
CA LYS A 43 15.28 -12.00 8.18
C LYS A 43 14.43 -10.80 8.59
N THR A 44 13.17 -10.84 8.19
CA THR A 44 12.13 -9.91 8.64
C THR A 44 11.21 -10.59 9.66
N ALA A 45 10.73 -9.81 10.63
CA ALA A 45 9.68 -10.21 11.56
C ALA A 45 8.63 -9.09 11.68
N ILE A 46 7.35 -9.43 11.59
CA ILE A 46 6.27 -8.47 11.85
C ILE A 46 6.13 -8.34 13.37
N LEU A 47 6.40 -7.14 13.88
CA LEU A 47 6.28 -6.84 15.31
C LEU A 47 4.86 -6.42 15.69
N LYS A 48 4.16 -5.76 14.76
CA LYS A 48 2.78 -5.29 14.94
C LYS A 48 2.10 -5.17 13.59
N GLU A 49 0.83 -5.54 13.52
CA GLU A 49 -0.09 -5.14 12.46
C GLU A 49 -1.24 -4.35 13.09
N THR A 50 -1.67 -3.26 12.46
CA THR A 50 -2.84 -2.49 12.91
C THR A 50 -4.10 -3.33 12.74
N PRO A 51 -4.83 -3.66 13.83
CA PRO A 51 -6.08 -4.41 13.73
C PRO A 51 -7.12 -3.58 12.97
N VAL A 52 -7.78 -4.21 12.01
CA VAL A 52 -8.93 -3.62 11.32
C VAL A 52 -10.12 -4.57 11.48
N PRO A 53 -11.10 -4.25 12.35
CA PRO A 53 -12.29 -5.07 12.52
C PRO A 53 -13.03 -5.27 11.20
N HIS A 54 -13.56 -6.48 10.98
CA HIS A 54 -14.35 -6.84 9.80
C HIS A 54 -13.64 -6.69 8.44
N TYR A 55 -12.30 -6.59 8.45
CA TYR A 55 -11.50 -6.58 7.24
C TYR A 55 -10.98 -7.97 6.91
N ASP A 56 -11.24 -8.42 5.69
CA ASP A 56 -10.61 -9.60 5.11
C ASP A 56 -9.83 -9.19 3.86
N ARG A 57 -8.50 -9.25 3.95
CA ARG A 57 -7.57 -8.95 2.84
C ARG A 57 -7.88 -9.80 1.60
N SER A 58 -8.37 -11.02 1.79
CA SER A 58 -8.68 -11.95 0.71
C SER A 58 -9.82 -11.46 -0.19
N LEU A 59 -10.64 -10.50 0.25
CA LEU A 59 -11.75 -9.96 -0.55
C LEU A 59 -11.31 -8.85 -1.50
N TYR A 60 -10.12 -8.31 -1.34
CA TYR A 60 -9.65 -7.15 -2.10
C TYR A 60 -8.60 -7.54 -3.14
N HIS A 61 -8.53 -6.77 -4.22
CA HIS A 61 -7.46 -6.80 -5.19
C HIS A 61 -6.93 -5.38 -5.38
N SER A 62 -5.62 -5.26 -5.59
CA SER A 62 -5.02 -4.01 -6.01
C SER A 62 -4.15 -4.23 -7.24
N GLU A 63 -4.20 -3.27 -8.16
CA GLU A 63 -3.46 -3.31 -9.43
C GLU A 63 -2.97 -1.93 -9.82
N ARG A 64 -1.86 -1.89 -10.56
CA ARG A 64 -1.36 -0.66 -11.20
C ARG A 64 -1.89 -0.62 -12.61
N VAL A 65 -2.48 0.51 -12.98
CA VAL A 65 -2.92 0.78 -14.35
C VAL A 65 -2.24 2.05 -14.84
N GLU A 66 -2.20 2.25 -16.16
CA GLU A 66 -1.63 3.45 -16.76
C GLU A 66 -2.71 4.18 -17.56
N ALA A 67 -2.83 5.49 -17.32
CA ALA A 67 -3.59 6.39 -18.17
C ALA A 67 -2.63 7.12 -19.11
N THR A 68 -3.06 7.36 -20.35
CA THR A 68 -2.30 8.18 -21.29
C THR A 68 -2.85 9.60 -21.29
N ALA A 69 -2.02 10.57 -20.94
CA ALA A 69 -2.36 11.99 -21.01
C ALA A 69 -2.49 12.47 -22.47
N SER A 70 -3.08 13.65 -22.67
CA SER A 70 -3.23 14.25 -24.00
C SER A 70 -1.91 14.51 -24.72
N ASP A 71 -0.81 14.67 -23.97
CA ASP A 71 0.55 14.84 -24.49
C ASP A 71 1.31 13.52 -24.70
N GLY A 72 0.65 12.37 -24.44
CA GLY A 72 1.25 11.05 -24.54
C GLY A 72 1.95 10.56 -23.28
N THR A 73 2.04 11.37 -22.22
CA THR A 73 2.67 10.96 -20.95
C THR A 73 1.88 9.81 -20.31
N ALA A 74 2.57 8.74 -19.93
CA ALA A 74 1.98 7.65 -19.14
C ALA A 74 1.88 8.05 -17.67
N ILE A 75 0.66 8.13 -17.15
CA ILE A 75 0.35 8.47 -15.76
C ILE A 75 0.00 7.16 -15.03
N PRO A 76 0.86 6.70 -14.11
CA PRO A 76 0.55 5.50 -13.35
C PRO A 76 -0.50 5.78 -12.27
N MET A 77 -1.47 4.86 -12.14
CA MET A 77 -2.52 4.90 -11.13
C MET A 77 -2.54 3.59 -10.36
N SER A 78 -2.76 3.68 -9.05
CA SER A 78 -2.97 2.52 -8.19
C SER A 78 -4.47 2.36 -7.93
N VAL A 79 -5.02 1.18 -8.19
CA VAL A 79 -6.45 0.89 -8.06
C VAL A 79 -6.65 -0.20 -7.02
N ILE A 80 -7.70 -0.07 -6.21
CA ILE A 80 -8.17 -1.09 -5.27
C ILE A 80 -9.67 -1.30 -5.42
N TYR A 81 -10.12 -2.53 -5.32
CA TYR A 81 -11.54 -2.87 -5.26
C TYR A 81 -11.78 -4.18 -4.53
N ARG A 82 -13.03 -4.37 -4.11
CA ARG A 82 -13.55 -5.66 -3.66
C ARG A 82 -13.82 -6.57 -4.84
N LYS A 83 -13.20 -7.75 -4.86
CA LYS A 83 -13.31 -8.74 -5.95
C LYS A 83 -14.75 -9.21 -6.16
N ASP A 84 -15.49 -9.40 -5.07
CA ASP A 84 -16.88 -9.87 -5.07
C ASP A 84 -17.90 -8.81 -5.53
N LYS A 85 -17.47 -7.53 -5.63
CA LYS A 85 -18.31 -6.41 -6.04
C LYS A 85 -17.89 -5.77 -7.36
N LYS A 86 -16.86 -6.29 -8.03
CA LYS A 86 -16.41 -5.79 -9.33
C LYS A 86 -17.47 -6.12 -10.37
N LYS A 87 -17.98 -5.11 -11.08
CA LYS A 87 -18.88 -5.32 -12.20
C LYS A 87 -18.13 -5.91 -13.40
N ALA A 88 -18.87 -6.55 -14.31
CA ALA A 88 -18.34 -7.00 -15.58
C ALA A 88 -17.68 -5.84 -16.35
N GLU A 89 -16.71 -6.17 -17.19
CA GLU A 89 -16.02 -5.19 -18.01
C GLU A 89 -17.00 -4.37 -18.86
N GLY A 90 -16.75 -3.06 -18.98
CA GLY A 90 -17.63 -2.11 -19.68
C GLY A 90 -18.87 -1.67 -18.89
N GLN A 91 -19.16 -2.23 -17.71
CA GLN A 91 -20.28 -1.80 -16.88
C GLN A 91 -19.88 -0.65 -15.93
N PRO A 92 -20.65 0.45 -15.86
CA PRO A 92 -20.35 1.57 -14.97
C PRO A 92 -20.36 1.16 -13.50
N GLN A 93 -19.28 1.45 -12.78
CA GLN A 93 -19.15 1.23 -11.35
C GLN A 93 -18.81 2.56 -10.65
N ALA A 94 -19.33 2.74 -9.44
CA ALA A 94 -18.99 3.91 -8.64
C ALA A 94 -17.48 3.97 -8.43
N LEU A 95 -16.89 5.13 -8.74
CA LEU A 95 -15.46 5.39 -8.65
C LEU A 95 -15.20 6.56 -7.70
N HIS A 96 -14.27 6.37 -6.78
CA HIS A 96 -13.66 7.45 -6.03
C HIS A 96 -12.24 7.65 -6.56
N LEU A 97 -11.96 8.81 -7.17
CA LEU A 97 -10.66 9.17 -7.71
C LEU A 97 -10.00 10.21 -6.80
N TYR A 98 -8.79 9.92 -6.34
CA TYR A 98 -8.02 10.78 -5.44
C TYR A 98 -6.69 11.17 -6.08
N GLY A 99 -6.30 12.44 -5.92
CA GLY A 99 -5.03 12.99 -6.42
C GLY A 99 -4.60 14.22 -5.63
N TYR A 100 -3.28 14.48 -5.60
CA TYR A 100 -2.66 15.62 -4.91
C TYR A 100 -1.81 16.46 -5.88
N GLY A 101 -0.68 15.92 -6.36
CA GLY A 101 0.04 16.47 -7.52
C GLY A 101 0.84 17.76 -7.28
N SER A 102 1.23 18.08 -6.04
CA SER A 102 2.01 19.28 -5.72
C SER A 102 3.21 18.97 -4.80
N TYR A 103 4.20 19.87 -4.79
CA TYR A 103 5.35 19.84 -3.85
C TYR A 103 6.21 18.57 -3.89
N GLU A 104 6.24 17.88 -5.04
CA GLU A 104 6.94 16.60 -5.20
C GLU A 104 6.46 15.52 -4.22
N ALA A 105 5.32 15.74 -3.55
CA ALA A 105 4.81 14.84 -2.54
C ALA A 105 4.15 13.63 -3.20
N PRO A 106 4.71 12.41 -3.02
CA PRO A 106 4.11 11.22 -3.60
C PRO A 106 2.89 10.79 -2.78
N ILE A 107 1.84 10.32 -3.47
CA ILE A 107 0.77 9.57 -2.82
C ILE A 107 1.21 8.11 -2.76
N GLY A 108 1.56 7.64 -1.56
CA GLY A 108 1.88 6.23 -1.33
C GLY A 108 0.66 5.32 -1.44
N ALA A 109 0.91 4.01 -1.57
CA ALA A 109 -0.11 2.96 -1.53
C ALA A 109 -0.54 2.70 -0.07
N TRP A 110 -1.21 3.68 0.55
CA TRP A 110 -1.73 3.55 1.92
C TRP A 110 -3.15 2.99 1.91
N VAL A 111 -3.44 2.01 2.77
CA VAL A 111 -4.83 1.64 3.05
C VAL A 111 -5.46 2.61 4.06
N TRP A 112 -6.61 3.18 3.68
CA TRP A 112 -7.53 3.85 4.59
C TRP A 112 -8.85 3.08 4.53
N ILE A 113 -9.19 2.35 5.59
CA ILE A 113 -10.49 1.69 5.72
C ILE A 113 -11.36 2.64 6.53
N LEU A 114 -12.26 3.33 5.85
CA LEU A 114 -13.33 4.09 6.51
C LEU A 114 -14.30 3.06 7.10
N SER A 115 -14.35 2.97 8.43
CA SER A 115 -15.35 2.21 9.19
C SER A 115 -16.68 2.96 9.24
#